data_AF-A0A1I5VQW2-F1
#
_entry.id   AF-A0A1I5VQW2-F1
#
_cell.length_a   1.000
_cell.length_b   1.000
_cell.length_c   1.000
_cell.angle_alpha   90.00
_cell.angle_beta   90.00
_cell.angle_gamma   90.00
#
_symmetry.space_group_name_H-M   'P 1'
#
loop_
_entity.id
_entity.type
_entity.pdbx_description
1 polymer ?
#
loop_
_entity_poly.entity_id
_entity_poly.type
_entity_poly.pdbx_seq_one_letter_code
_entity_poly.pdbx_strand_id
1 'polypeptide(L)' 'MDYLEMISCLEEYYEAAGFADFFNQVLVGMSEEEVKALFNRTFGNNDEK' A
#
# COMPACT_ATOMS: atom_id res chain seq x y z
N MET A 1 -0.87 11.05 -7.15
CA MET A 1 -0.76 9.59 -7.23
C MET A 1 -2.17 9.05 -7.21
N ASP A 2 -2.52 8.26 -8.21
CA ASP A 2 -3.85 7.66 -8.38
C ASP A 2 -4.03 6.45 -7.46
N TYR A 3 -5.29 6.06 -7.20
CA TYR A 3 -5.62 4.89 -6.35
C TYR A 3 -4.98 3.60 -6.86
N LEU A 4 -5.02 3.36 -8.17
CA LEU A 4 -4.41 2.19 -8.80
C LEU A 4 -2.88 2.20 -8.66
N GLU A 5 -2.25 3.37 -8.76
CA GLU A 5 -0.80 3.51 -8.57
C GLU A 5 -0.41 3.22 -7.11
N MET A 6 -1.20 3.69 -6.13
CA MET A 6 -0.97 3.39 -4.72
C MET A 6 -1.06 1.90 -4.42
N ILE A 7 -2.06 1.21 -5.01
CA ILE A 7 -2.21 -0.24 -4.89
C ILE A 7 -0.99 -0.96 -5.44
N SER A 8 -0.58 -0.66 -6.67
CA SER A 8 0.57 -1.35 -7.28
C SER A 8 1.86 -1.09 -6.50
N CYS A 9 2.08 0.12 -5.97
CA CYS A 9 3.23 0.38 -5.11
C CYS A 9 3.19 -0.40 -3.78
N LEU A 10 2.02 -0.49 -3.15
CA LEU A 10 1.86 -1.26 -1.92
C LEU A 10 2.06 -2.76 -2.18
N GLU A 11 1.44 -3.29 -3.22
CA GLU A 11 1.59 -4.69 -3.65
C GLU A 11 3.07 -5.02 -3.88
N GLU A 12 3.78 -4.26 -4.73
CA GLU A 12 5.19 -4.50 -5.02
C GLU A 12 6.07 -4.42 -3.75
N TYR A 13 5.82 -3.43 -2.87
CA TYR A 13 6.57 -3.27 -1.63
C TYR A 13 6.38 -4.45 -0.66
N TYR A 14 5.13 -4.87 -0.47
CA TYR A 14 4.82 -5.97 0.45
C TYR A 14 5.22 -7.33 -0.14
N GLU A 15 5.07 -7.53 -1.44
CA GLU A 15 5.60 -8.72 -2.13
C GLU A 15 7.13 -8.83 -2.01
N ALA A 16 7.85 -7.71 -2.19
CA ALA A 16 9.30 -7.66 -1.98
C ALA A 16 9.71 -7.94 -0.53
N ALA A 17 8.86 -7.60 0.44
CA ALA A 17 9.04 -7.95 1.86
C ALA A 17 8.69 -9.41 2.18
N GLY A 18 8.19 -10.19 1.21
CA GLY A 18 7.81 -11.59 1.36
C GLY A 18 6.33 -11.84 1.65
N PHE A 19 5.49 -10.81 1.60
CA PHE A 19 4.03 -10.95 1.67
C PHE A 19 3.46 -11.22 0.27
N ALA A 20 3.46 -12.50 -0.11
CA ALA A 20 2.82 -12.92 -1.35
C ALA A 20 1.30 -12.64 -1.31
N ASP A 21 0.74 -12.23 -2.45
CA ASP A 21 -0.70 -12.02 -2.61
C ASP A 21 -1.30 -10.93 -1.68
N PHE A 22 -0.49 -9.92 -1.33
CA PHE A 22 -0.91 -8.84 -0.44
C PHE A 22 -2.17 -8.11 -0.95
N PHE A 23 -2.31 -7.99 -2.27
CA PHE A 23 -3.50 -7.40 -2.87
C PHE A 23 -4.79 -8.15 -2.49
N ASN A 24 -4.85 -9.47 -2.74
CA ASN A 24 -6.05 -10.25 -2.46
C ASN A 24 -6.29 -10.48 -0.97
N GLN A 25 -5.25 -10.47 -0.14
CA GLN A 25 -5.40 -10.68 1.30
C GLN A 25 -5.77 -9.41 2.06
N VAL A 26 -5.31 -8.24 1.60
CA VAL A 26 -5.43 -6.98 2.35
C VAL A 26 -6.09 -5.88 1.52
N LEU A 27 -5.55 -5.57 0.34
CA LEU A 27 -5.98 -4.38 -0.43
C LEU A 27 -7.39 -4.52 -1.03
N VAL A 28 -7.82 -5.72 -1.43
CA VAL A 28 -9.12 -5.94 -2.10
C VAL A 28 -10.33 -5.59 -1.23
N GLY A 29 -10.17 -5.67 0.10
CA GLY A 29 -11.22 -5.32 1.06
C GLY A 29 -11.17 -3.87 1.55
N MET A 30 -10.13 -3.11 1.17
CA MET A 30 -9.91 -1.75 1.64
C MET A 30 -10.61 -0.72 0.73
N SER A 31 -11.20 0.30 1.35
CA SER A 31 -11.68 1.49 0.62
C SER A 31 -10.51 2.37 0.17
N GLU A 32 -10.76 3.28 -0.77
CA GLU A 32 -9.73 4.20 -1.27
C GLU A 32 -9.03 4.98 -0.14
N GLU A 33 -9.79 5.44 0.86
CA GLU A 33 -9.25 6.15 2.02
C GLU A 33 -8.29 5.29 2.86
N GLU A 34 -8.62 4.01 3.04
CA GLU A 34 -7.80 3.03 3.79
C GLU A 34 -6.50 2.73 3.04
N VAL A 35 -6.59 2.52 1.71
CA VAL A 35 -5.41 2.32 0.86
C VAL A 35 -4.51 3.55 0.89
N LYS A 36 -5.09 4.74 0.83
CA LYS A 36 -4.34 6.01 0.90
C LYS A 36 -3.68 6.21 2.27
N ALA A 37 -4.37 5.87 3.36
CA ALA A 37 -3.81 5.91 4.70
C ALA A 37 -2.66 4.91 4.86
N LEU A 38 -2.81 3.69 4.34
CA LEU A 38 -1.78 2.67 4.33
C LEU A 38 -0.57 3.11 3.50
N PHE A 39 -0.80 3.63 2.29
CA PHE A 39 0.25 4.18 1.43
C PHE A 39 1.03 5.30 2.14
N ASN A 40 0.34 6.26 2.74
CA ASN A 40 0.97 7.33 3.52
C ASN A 40 1.72 6.79 4.75
N ARG A 41 1.25 5.72 5.38
CA ARG A 41 1.94 5.11 6.51
C ARG A 41 3.22 4.36 6.09
N THR A 42 3.19 3.71 4.93
CA THR A 42 4.31 2.91 4.40
C THR A 42 5.36 3.80 3.74
N PHE A 43 4.94 4.77 2.92
CA PHE A 43 5.83 5.61 2.12
C PHE A 43 5.88 7.08 2.57
N GLY A 44 4.83 7.56 3.24
CA GLY A 44 4.75 8.96 3.71
C GLY A 44 5.46 9.23 5.03
N ASN A 45 5.95 8.20 5.74
CA ASN A 45 6.69 8.36 6.99
C ASN A 45 8.20 8.61 6.81
N ASN A 46 8.63 9.04 5.63
CA ASN A 46 10.01 9.48 5.39
C ASN A 46 10.24 10.98 5.70
N ASP A 47 9.27 11.66 6.32
CA ASP A 47 9.34 13.10 6.61
C ASP A 47 9.52 13.46 8.09
N GLU A 48 9.84 12.51 8.99
CA GLU A 48 10.21 12.85 10.37
C GLU A 48 11.58 12.28 10.80
N LYS A 49 12.58 13.15 10.57
CA LYS A 49 13.90 13.34 11.23
C LYS A 49 15.16 12.72 10.64
#